data_AF-A0A3A9W9U8-F1
#
_entry.id   AF-A0A3A9W9U8-F1
#
_cell.length_a   1.000
_cell.length_b   1.000
_cell.length_c   1.000
_cell.angle_alpha   90.00
_cell.angle_beta   90.00
_cell.angle_gamma   90.00
#
_symmetry.space_group_name_H-M   'P 1'
#
loop_
_entity.id
_entity.type
_entity.pdbx_description
1 polymer ?
#
loop_
_entity_poly.entity_id
_entity_poly.type
_entity_poly.pdbx_seq_one_letter_code
_entity_poly.pdbx_strand_id
1 'polypeptide(L)'
;MSDLIVTIGEVRELSDKLRLVATEFEGSEDIASDYAEEVSHGDLAHELEQFAENWAVHRGKLMDSLSTFVEMAKAAADGYDGVELELTNALEGD
;
A
#
# COMPACT_ATOMS: atom_id res chain seq x y z
N MET A 1 14.70 -20.57 7.66
CA MET A 1 14.83 -19.11 7.53
C MET A 1 14.63 -18.81 6.06
N SER A 2 13.62 -18.01 5.69
CA SER A 2 13.41 -17.65 4.29
C SER A 2 14.56 -16.77 3.83
N ASP A 3 15.18 -17.13 2.71
CA ASP A 3 16.34 -16.49 2.10
C ASP A 3 15.94 -15.19 1.37
N LEU A 4 15.22 -14.31 2.07
CA LEU A 4 14.74 -13.06 1.51
C LEU A 4 15.88 -12.04 1.52
N ILE A 5 16.59 -11.95 0.39
CA ILE A 5 17.56 -10.90 0.13
C ILE A 5 16.78 -9.71 -0.44
N VAL A 6 16.64 -8.64 0.36
CA VAL A 6 16.00 -7.39 -0.07
C VAL A 6 16.89 -6.22 0.32
N THR A 7 17.07 -5.28 -0.59
CA THR A 7 17.79 -4.03 -0.36
C THR A 7 16.82 -2.94 0.08
N ILE A 8 17.32 -1.93 0.81
CA ILE A 8 16.52 -0.74 1.18
C ILE A 8 15.97 -0.04 -0.07
N GLY A 9 16.71 -0.08 -1.19
CA GLY A 9 16.26 0.44 -2.48
C GLY A 9 15.02 -0.29 -3.01
N GLU A 10 15.03 -1.63 -3.01
CA GLU A 10 13.90 -2.45 -3.45
C GLU A 10 12.66 -2.27 -2.57
N VAL A 11 12.86 -2.07 -1.26
CA VAL A 11 11.77 -1.79 -0.32
C VAL A 11 11.11 -0.42 -0.60
N ARG A 12 11.92 0.60 -0.89
CA ARG A 12 11.42 1.93 -1.26
C ARG A 12 10.70 1.91 -2.61
N GLU A 13 11.28 1.25 -3.60
CA GLU A 13 10.68 1.10 -4.93
C GLU A 13 9.34 0.35 -4.88
N LEU A 14 9.27 -0.73 -4.09
CA LEU A 14 8.03 -1.45 -3.85
C LEU A 14 6.97 -0.54 -3.22
N SER A 15 7.35 0.29 -2.24
CA SER A 15 6.44 1.25 -1.60
C SER A 15 5.85 2.25 -2.61
N ASP A 16 6.68 2.81 -3.50
CA ASP A 16 6.22 3.76 -4.52
C ASP A 16 5.28 3.11 -5.54
N LYS A 17 5.60 1.89 -6.00
CA LYS A 17 4.71 1.11 -6.90
C LYS A 17 3.37 0.79 -6.25
N LEU A 18 3.37 0.42 -4.98
CA LEU A 18 2.14 0.14 -4.23
C LEU A 18 1.28 1.40 -4.06
N ARG A 19 1.90 2.56 -3.89
CA ARG A 19 1.20 3.84 -3.84
C ARG A 19 0.56 4.21 -5.19
N LEU A 20 1.26 3.97 -6.30
CA LEU A 20 0.70 4.15 -7.64
C LEU A 20 -0.55 3.29 -7.85
N VAL A 21 -0.46 1.99 -7.51
CA VAL A 21 -1.60 1.06 -7.59
C VAL A 21 -2.77 1.53 -6.73
N ALA A 22 -2.51 2.08 -5.54
CA ALA A 22 -3.55 2.63 -4.68
C ALA A 22 -4.28 3.81 -5.33
N THR A 23 -3.56 4.75 -5.96
CA THR A 23 -4.15 5.90 -6.66
C THR A 23 -5.02 5.48 -7.85
N GLU A 24 -4.61 4.47 -8.62
CA GLU A 24 -5.44 3.94 -9.73
C GLU A 24 -6.73 3.30 -9.20
N PHE A 25 -6.68 2.67 -8.03
CA PHE A 25 -7.84 2.08 -7.36
C PHE A 25 -8.77 3.12 -6.71
N GLU A 26 -8.25 4.29 -6.31
CA GLU A 26 -9.06 5.45 -5.89
C GLU A 26 -9.92 5.93 -7.04
N GLY A 27 -9.32 6.22 -8.21
CA GLY A 27 -10.06 6.70 -9.37
C GLY A 27 -11.11 5.72 -9.93
N SER A 28 -11.01 4.43 -9.62
CA SER A 28 -11.96 3.42 -10.10
C SER A 28 -13.26 3.32 -9.29
N GLU A 29 -13.27 3.76 -8.02
CA GLU A 29 -14.47 3.77 -7.18
C GLU A 29 -15.44 4.87 -7.61
N ASP A 30 -14.92 6.09 -7.82
CA ASP A 30 -15.69 7.25 -8.26
C ASP A 30 -16.47 6.92 -9.54
N ILE A 31 -15.84 6.18 -10.46
CA ILE A 31 -16.45 5.74 -11.71
C ILE A 31 -17.68 4.84 -11.48
N ALA A 32 -17.62 3.90 -10.55
CA ALA A 32 -18.73 2.95 -10.32
C ALA A 32 -19.93 3.64 -9.66
N SER A 33 -19.67 4.55 -8.72
CA SER A 33 -20.67 5.44 -8.11
C SER A 33 -21.36 6.31 -9.18
N ASP A 34 -20.58 7.01 -10.00
CA ASP A 34 -21.10 7.93 -11.01
C ASP A 34 -21.98 7.22 -12.04
N TYR A 35 -21.64 5.99 -12.45
CA TYR A 35 -22.45 5.23 -13.41
C TYR A 35 -23.74 4.65 -12.82
N ALA A 36 -23.86 4.48 -11.51
CA ALA A 36 -25.09 4.02 -10.88
C ALA A 36 -26.25 5.01 -11.09
N GLU A 37 -25.95 6.31 -11.10
CA GLU A 37 -26.92 7.38 -11.36
C GLU A 37 -27.33 7.44 -12.83
N GLU A 38 -26.47 7.00 -13.74
CA GLU A 38 -26.69 7.03 -15.19
C GLU A 38 -27.50 5.82 -15.69
N VAL A 39 -27.53 4.73 -14.94
CA VAL A 39 -28.34 3.56 -15.31
C VAL A 39 -29.81 3.80 -14.98
N SER A 40 -30.65 3.94 -16.02
CA SER A 40 -32.10 4.16 -15.87
C SER A 40 -32.90 2.94 -15.36
N HIS A 41 -32.23 1.98 -14.70
CA HIS A 41 -32.83 0.75 -14.18
C HIS A 41 -32.45 0.57 -12.70
N GLY A 42 -33.46 0.63 -11.81
CA GLY A 42 -33.24 0.66 -10.36
C GLY A 42 -32.45 -0.54 -9.81
N ASP A 43 -32.74 -1.76 -10.25
CA ASP A 43 -32.00 -2.94 -9.77
C ASP A 43 -30.53 -2.92 -10.22
N LEU A 44 -30.25 -2.34 -11.39
CA LEU A 44 -28.87 -2.26 -11.90
C LEU A 44 -28.10 -1.16 -11.16
N ALA A 45 -28.76 -0.03 -10.87
CA ALA A 45 -28.21 1.03 -10.02
C ALA A 45 -27.82 0.46 -8.65
N HIS A 46 -28.73 -0.30 -8.03
CA HIS A 46 -28.49 -0.92 -6.73
C HIS A 46 -27.29 -1.88 -6.74
N GLU A 47 -27.17 -2.76 -7.74
CA GLU A 47 -26.02 -3.67 -7.85
C GLU A 47 -24.70 -2.91 -8.07
N LEU A 48 -24.72 -1.79 -8.80
CA LEU A 48 -23.54 -0.93 -8.99
C LEU A 48 -23.14 -0.23 -7.69
N GLU A 49 -24.08 0.30 -6.92
CA GLU A 49 -23.84 0.87 -5.59
C GLU A 49 -23.24 -0.17 -4.64
N GLN A 50 -23.85 -1.37 -4.58
CA GLN A 50 -23.35 -2.47 -3.76
C GLN A 50 -21.93 -2.91 -4.16
N PHE A 51 -21.63 -2.90 -5.46
CA PHE A 51 -20.28 -3.15 -5.96
C PHE A 51 -19.30 -2.07 -5.50
N ALA A 52 -19.65 -0.79 -5.67
CA ALA A 52 -18.83 0.34 -5.28
C ALA A 52 -18.51 0.34 -3.78
N GLU A 53 -19.52 0.13 -2.93
CA GLU A 53 -19.35 0.04 -1.46
C GLU A 53 -18.42 -1.12 -1.07
N ASN A 54 -18.64 -2.32 -1.63
CA ASN A 54 -17.79 -3.47 -1.33
C ASN A 54 -16.36 -3.24 -1.79
N TRP A 55 -16.18 -2.66 -2.98
CA TRP A 55 -14.87 -2.30 -3.50
C TRP A 55 -14.16 -1.32 -2.55
N ALA A 56 -14.84 -0.25 -2.12
CA ALA A 56 -14.32 0.74 -1.18
C ALA A 56 -13.80 0.11 0.12
N VAL A 57 -14.58 -0.79 0.72
CA VAL A 57 -14.22 -1.50 1.96
C VAL A 57 -12.97 -2.37 1.77
N HIS A 58 -12.92 -3.16 0.69
CA HIS A 58 -11.79 -4.06 0.45
C HIS A 58 -10.52 -3.29 0.08
N ARG A 59 -10.66 -2.20 -0.70
CA ARG A 59 -9.56 -1.29 -1.03
C ARG A 59 -9.00 -0.60 0.21
N GLY A 60 -9.85 -0.08 1.09
CA GLY A 60 -9.40 0.53 2.35
C GLY A 60 -8.52 -0.41 3.18
N LYS A 61 -8.97 -1.66 3.36
CA LYS A 61 -8.18 -2.70 4.06
C LYS A 61 -6.85 -3.01 3.39
N LEU A 62 -6.82 -3.03 2.05
CA LEU A 62 -5.57 -3.20 1.29
C LEU A 62 -4.63 -2.02 1.56
N MET A 63 -5.12 -0.78 1.48
CA MET A 63 -4.31 0.42 1.73
C MET A 63 -3.75 0.47 3.17
N ASP A 64 -4.55 0.11 4.17
CA ASP A 64 -4.10 0.01 5.56
C ASP A 64 -2.97 -1.03 5.72
N SER A 65 -3.12 -2.18 5.06
CA SER A 65 -2.11 -3.24 5.07
C SER A 65 -0.81 -2.79 4.40
N LEU A 66 -0.92 -2.05 3.29
CA LEU A 66 0.22 -1.48 2.59
C LEU A 66 0.93 -0.42 3.44
N SER A 67 0.18 0.48 4.09
CA SER A 67 0.76 1.47 5.01
C SER A 67 1.53 0.79 6.14
N THR A 68 0.92 -0.23 6.77
CA THR A 68 1.55 -1.04 7.82
C THR A 68 2.83 -1.70 7.30
N PHE A 69 2.80 -2.26 6.09
CA PHE A 69 3.98 -2.85 5.46
C PHE A 69 5.09 -1.83 5.23
N VAL A 70 4.76 -0.63 4.74
CA VAL A 70 5.72 0.47 4.55
C VAL A 70 6.35 0.91 5.88
N GLU A 71 5.56 1.00 6.95
CA GLU A 71 6.08 1.33 8.28
C GLU A 71 7.05 0.27 8.80
N MET A 72 6.70 -1.01 8.67
CA MET A 72 7.58 -2.12 9.05
C MET A 72 8.88 -2.11 8.22
N ALA A 73 8.76 -1.85 6.92
CA ALA A 73 9.88 -1.71 6.01
C ALA A 73 10.84 -0.57 6.41
N LYS A 74 10.29 0.59 6.78
CA LYS A 74 11.09 1.73 7.30
C LYS A 74 11.76 1.38 8.61
N ALA A 75 11.03 0.79 9.56
CA ALA A 75 11.58 0.37 10.84
C ALA A 75 12.72 -0.65 10.69
N ALA A 76 12.59 -1.58 9.73
CA ALA A 76 13.65 -2.52 9.40
C ALA A 76 14.88 -1.79 8.82
N ALA A 77 14.68 -0.85 7.89
CA ALA A 77 15.76 -0.04 7.32
C ALA A 77 16.49 0.80 8.40
N ASP A 78 15.74 1.49 9.27
CA ASP A 78 16.29 2.28 10.38
C ASP A 78 17.08 1.39 11.35
N GLY A 79 16.59 0.16 11.60
CA GLY A 79 17.30 -0.84 12.40
C GLY A 79 18.62 -1.28 11.76
N TYR A 80 18.65 -1.48 10.44
CA TYR A 80 19.89 -1.81 9.72
C TYR A 80 20.89 -0.64 9.74
N ASP A 81 20.45 0.59 9.50
CA ASP A 81 21.31 1.78 9.55
C ASP A 81 21.88 2.00 10.96
N GLY A 82 21.08 1.75 12.01
CA GLY A 82 21.54 1.81 13.39
C GLY A 82 22.62 0.77 13.71
N VAL A 83 22.43 -0.48 13.27
CA VAL A 83 23.43 -1.55 13.44
C VAL A 83 24.71 -1.25 12.66
N GLU A 84 24.60 -0.72 11.43
CA GLU A 84 25.75 -0.31 10.61
C GLU A 84 26.54 0.83 11.27
N LEU A 85 25.84 1.82 11.85
CA LEU A 85 26.46 2.93 12.58
C LEU A 85 27.18 2.45 13.84
N GLU A 86 26.55 1.56 14.62
CA GLU A 86 27.18 0.94 15.79
C GLU A 86 28.42 0.12 15.40
N LEU A 87 28.34 -0.64 14.31
CA LEU A 87 29.49 -1.38 13.80
C LEU A 87 30.62 -0.44 13.35
N THR A 88 30.27 0.64 12.65
CA THR A 88 31.24 1.62 12.16
C THR A 88 31.93 2.32 13.32
N ASN A 89 31.17 2.78 14.33
CA ASN A 89 31.75 3.38 15.54
C ASN A 89 32.67 2.39 16.27
N ALA A 90 32.25 1.13 16.41
CA ALA A 90 33.06 0.09 17.03
C ALA A 90 34.35 -0.24 16.25
N LEU A 91 34.33 -0.12 14.91
CA LEU A 91 35.49 -0.34 14.04
C LEU A 91 36.41 0.89 13.96
N GLU A 92 35.86 2.10 14.01
CA GLU A 92 36.60 3.37 14.00
C GLU A 92 37.17 3.77 15.37
N GLY A 93 36.71 3.09 16.45
CA GLY A 93 37.30 3.17 17.78
C GLY A 93 36.78 4.29 18.67
N ASP A 94 35.55 4.75 18.44
CA ASP A 94 34.79 5.64 19.34
C ASP A 94 33.87 4.83 20.29
#